data_AF-A0A8I2FVX2-F1
#
_entry.id   AF-A0A8I2FVX2-F1
#
_cell.length_a   1.000
_cell.length_b   1.000
_cell.length_c   1.000
_cell.angle_alpha   90.00
_cell.angle_beta   90.00
_cell.angle_gamma   90.00
#
_symmetry.space_group_name_H-M   'P 1'
#
loop_
_entity.id
_entity.type
_entity.pdbx_description
1 polymer ?
#
loop_
_entity_poly.entity_id
_entity_poly.type
_entity_poly.pdbx_seq_one_letter_code
_entity_poly.pdbx_strand_id
1 'polypeptide(L)'
;MRHNNHNQKKVIRICNLIDWSKSFVDENGSFYCGTNEEQKQNAVEIIERADLVINNMDLHPVTAPEHAVNGGLYPVHNAVKPWEYGPDFVYMITPEGEELQLGDKTVSPELTGILSDAAAGGKEGIIVPRGVYFQGESHTPFCTPRDIEETFKKRIITKEEFLEGNYDYITAPKQYFDATRLDSDISLPQDDINGVPPKNFNIYSLLKIKFPPDKYELVFINTGVVEGICRLHTSIGLRQMFPFDRIINISDATTPLYGIGLGYETADQSRQASARVCKDIGIEYMTTDECLKEFE
;
A
#
# COMPACT_ATOMS: atom_id res chain seq x y z
N MET A 1 24.59 -21.29 -38.11
CA MET A 1 23.86 -20.12 -37.60
C MET A 1 23.04 -20.58 -36.42
N ARG A 2 23.42 -20.21 -35.19
CA ARG A 2 22.63 -20.53 -33.99
C ARG A 2 21.48 -19.53 -33.95
N HIS A 3 20.25 -20.01 -34.04
CA HIS A 3 19.08 -19.19 -33.79
C HIS A 3 19.10 -18.76 -32.32
N ASN A 4 19.41 -17.48 -32.08
CA ASN A 4 19.05 -16.81 -30.85
C ASN A 4 17.53 -16.66 -30.86
N ASN A 5 16.80 -17.70 -30.43
CA ASN A 5 15.48 -17.50 -29.87
C ASN A 5 15.70 -16.74 -28.57
N HIS A 6 15.61 -15.41 -28.63
CA HIS A 6 15.25 -14.65 -27.44
C HIS A 6 13.88 -15.18 -27.00
N ASN A 7 13.87 -16.06 -26.00
CA ASN A 7 12.64 -16.38 -25.28
C ASN A 7 12.10 -15.06 -24.75
N GLN A 8 11.06 -14.55 -25.39
CA GLN A 8 10.37 -13.36 -24.93
C GLN A 8 9.79 -13.68 -23.55
N LYS A 9 10.15 -12.88 -22.54
CA LYS A 9 9.65 -13.07 -21.18
C LYS A 9 8.15 -12.85 -21.16
N LYS A 10 7.45 -13.58 -20.29
CA LYS A 10 6.03 -13.32 -20.04
C LYS A 10 5.90 -12.10 -19.15
N VAL A 11 5.16 -11.10 -19.59
CA VAL A 11 4.85 -9.90 -18.80
C VAL A 11 3.75 -10.21 -17.80
N ILE A 12 3.91 -9.73 -16.56
CA ILE A 12 2.88 -9.72 -15.52
C ILE A 12 2.68 -8.28 -15.05
N ARG A 13 1.48 -7.75 -15.24
CA ARG A 13 1.07 -6.42 -14.81
C ARG A 13 0.52 -6.48 -13.39
N ILE A 14 1.18 -5.78 -12.48
CA ILE A 14 0.82 -5.77 -11.06
C ILE A 14 0.35 -4.36 -10.71
N CYS A 15 -0.94 -4.21 -10.42
CA CYS A 15 -1.47 -2.96 -9.91
C CYS A 15 -1.29 -2.91 -8.39
N ASN A 16 -0.46 -1.99 -7.90
CA ASN A 16 -0.32 -1.71 -6.48
C ASN A 16 -1.28 -0.57 -6.10
N LEU A 17 -2.28 -0.91 -5.31
CA LEU A 17 -3.13 0.03 -4.60
C LEU A 17 -2.42 0.35 -3.28
N ILE A 18 -1.99 1.60 -3.07
CA ILE A 18 -1.21 1.98 -1.89
C ILE A 18 -2.03 2.90 -1.00
N ASP A 19 -2.43 2.39 0.16
CA ASP A 19 -3.19 3.09 1.20
C ASP A 19 -4.45 3.80 0.69
N TRP A 20 -5.16 3.17 -0.24
CA TRP A 20 -6.43 3.62 -0.80
C TRP A 20 -7.63 3.53 0.18
N SER A 21 -7.36 3.68 1.46
CA SER A 21 -8.32 3.60 2.55
C SER A 21 -9.36 4.74 2.54
N LYS A 22 -10.38 4.64 3.42
CA LYS A 22 -11.40 5.69 3.58
C LYS A 22 -10.74 6.96 4.11
N SER A 23 -10.87 8.07 3.39
CA SER A 23 -10.11 9.27 3.69
C SER A 23 -10.99 10.48 4.03
N PHE A 24 -10.40 11.55 4.56
CA PHE A 24 -11.10 12.78 4.97
C PHE A 24 -10.43 14.02 4.38
N VAL A 25 -11.19 15.11 4.22
CA VAL A 25 -10.69 16.42 3.78
C VAL A 25 -11.22 17.50 4.71
N ASP A 26 -10.34 18.43 5.10
CA ASP A 26 -10.74 19.68 5.73
C ASP A 26 -10.89 20.80 4.67
N GLU A 27 -11.54 21.92 4.99
CA GLU A 27 -11.71 23.04 4.05
C GLU A 27 -10.39 23.70 3.63
N ASN A 28 -9.31 23.50 4.39
CA ASN A 28 -7.95 23.94 4.06
C ASN A 28 -7.16 22.89 3.25
N GLY A 29 -7.80 21.78 2.88
CA GLY A 29 -7.33 20.76 1.94
C GLY A 29 -6.24 19.82 2.45
N SER A 30 -5.94 19.73 3.75
CA SER A 30 -4.76 18.96 4.17
C SER A 30 -4.86 18.31 5.54
N PHE A 31 -5.48 17.13 5.61
CA PHE A 31 -4.98 16.06 6.48
C PHE A 31 -5.30 14.66 5.91
N TYR A 32 -4.24 13.86 5.69
CA TYR A 32 -4.26 12.42 5.38
C TYR A 32 -5.36 11.92 4.41
N CYS A 33 -5.22 12.34 3.13
CA CYS A 33 -5.82 11.74 1.93
C CYS A 33 -7.13 12.39 1.41
N GLY A 34 -7.04 13.55 0.75
CA GLY A 34 -8.16 14.12 0.01
C GLY A 34 -8.36 13.55 -1.39
N THR A 35 -8.52 12.23 -1.49
CA THR A 35 -8.74 11.59 -2.79
C THR A 35 -10.10 11.99 -3.35
N ASN A 36 -10.13 12.33 -4.64
CA ASN A 36 -11.38 12.64 -5.33
C ASN A 36 -11.88 11.43 -6.13
N GLU A 37 -13.08 11.55 -6.69
CA GLU A 37 -13.70 10.48 -7.48
C GLU A 37 -12.90 10.17 -8.75
N GLU A 38 -12.46 11.19 -9.48
CA GLU A 38 -11.65 11.05 -10.69
C GLU A 38 -10.38 10.21 -10.45
N GLN A 39 -9.63 10.49 -9.38
CA GLN A 39 -8.42 9.74 -9.02
C GLN A 39 -8.70 8.27 -8.74
N LYS A 40 -9.86 7.94 -8.16
CA LYS A 40 -10.24 6.54 -7.92
C LYS A 40 -10.76 5.85 -9.18
N GLN A 41 -11.50 6.55 -10.03
CA GLN A 41 -11.90 6.01 -11.34
C GLN A 41 -10.67 5.72 -12.22
N ASN A 42 -9.70 6.62 -12.23
CA ASN A 42 -8.42 6.42 -12.88
C ASN A 42 -7.69 5.16 -12.35
N ALA A 43 -7.77 4.88 -11.06
CA ALA A 43 -7.22 3.66 -10.49
C ALA A 43 -8.04 2.40 -10.87
N VAL A 44 -9.37 2.49 -10.96
CA VAL A 44 -10.24 1.40 -11.46
C VAL A 44 -9.83 0.95 -12.86
N GLU A 45 -9.62 1.89 -13.78
CA GLU A 45 -9.24 1.55 -15.16
C GLU A 45 -7.91 0.78 -15.23
N ILE A 46 -6.97 1.08 -14.33
CA ILE A 46 -5.72 0.34 -14.20
C ILE A 46 -5.95 -1.05 -13.59
N ILE A 47 -6.80 -1.17 -12.57
CA ILE A 47 -7.17 -2.45 -11.94
C ILE A 47 -7.71 -3.43 -12.97
N GLU A 48 -8.62 -2.97 -13.84
CA GLU A 48 -9.27 -3.80 -14.86
C GLU A 48 -8.31 -4.38 -15.92
N ARG A 49 -7.09 -3.85 -16.01
CA ARG A 49 -6.03 -4.31 -16.93
C ARG A 49 -4.89 -5.06 -16.22
N ALA A 50 -4.97 -5.25 -14.90
CA ALA A 50 -3.94 -5.90 -14.12
C ALA A 50 -4.07 -7.44 -14.17
N ASP A 51 -2.93 -8.13 -14.17
CA ASP A 51 -2.88 -9.60 -13.98
C ASP A 51 -2.94 -9.97 -12.49
N LEU A 52 -2.55 -9.04 -11.61
CA LEU A 52 -2.61 -9.16 -10.16
C LEU A 52 -2.77 -7.78 -9.54
N VAL A 53 -3.67 -7.66 -8.58
CA VAL A 53 -3.85 -6.47 -7.77
C VAL A 53 -3.30 -6.72 -6.37
N ILE A 54 -2.46 -5.81 -5.89
CA ILE A 54 -1.95 -5.83 -4.52
C ILE A 54 -2.45 -4.58 -3.82
N ASN A 55 -3.31 -4.77 -2.82
CA ASN A 55 -3.80 -3.71 -1.96
C ASN A 55 -2.96 -3.62 -0.68
N ASN A 56 -2.01 -2.69 -0.70
CA ASN A 56 -1.17 -2.36 0.43
C ASN A 56 -1.92 -1.40 1.35
N MET A 57 -2.13 -1.81 2.60
CA MET A 57 -2.85 -1.00 3.58
C MET A 57 -2.06 -0.96 4.87
N ASP A 58 -1.90 0.22 5.43
CA ASP A 58 -1.45 0.39 6.81
C ASP A 58 -2.38 -0.36 7.78
N LEU A 59 -1.78 -1.05 8.73
CA LEU A 59 -2.48 -1.70 9.83
C LEU A 59 -1.66 -1.51 11.08
N HIS A 60 -2.17 -0.78 12.06
CA HIS A 60 -1.46 -0.40 13.26
C HIS A 60 -2.31 -0.63 14.51
N PRO A 61 -1.69 -0.86 15.67
CA PRO A 61 -2.37 -0.63 16.93
C PRO A 61 -2.71 0.86 17.07
N VAL A 62 -3.77 1.14 17.83
CA VAL A 62 -4.16 2.50 18.26
C VAL A 62 -3.02 3.23 18.96
N THR A 63 -2.13 2.49 19.60
CA THR A 63 -0.98 2.99 20.36
C THR A 63 0.34 3.03 19.57
N ALA A 64 0.31 2.86 18.23
CA ALA A 64 1.56 2.77 17.47
C ALA A 64 2.40 4.07 17.59
N PRO A 65 3.73 3.97 17.82
CA PRO A 65 4.59 5.15 17.95
C PRO A 65 4.61 6.05 16.71
N GLU A 66 4.34 5.49 15.53
CA GLU A 66 4.26 6.22 14.26
C GLU A 66 3.23 7.35 14.28
N HIS A 67 2.15 7.21 15.05
CA HIS A 67 1.14 8.27 15.18
C HIS A 67 1.73 9.54 15.78
N ALA A 68 2.67 9.44 16.73
CA ALA A 68 3.36 10.58 17.30
C ALA A 68 4.26 11.29 16.26
N VAL A 69 4.85 10.55 15.32
CA VAL A 69 5.68 11.10 14.23
C VAL A 69 4.83 11.85 13.21
N ASN A 70 3.57 11.43 13.01
CA ASN A 70 2.61 12.08 12.10
C ASN A 70 1.88 13.28 12.75
N GLY A 71 2.51 13.94 13.72
CA GLY A 71 1.90 15.06 14.45
C GLY A 71 0.75 14.63 15.36
N GLY A 72 0.73 13.35 15.78
CA GLY A 72 -0.30 12.77 16.64
C GLY A 72 -1.47 12.15 15.89
N LEU A 73 -1.58 12.30 14.57
CA LEU A 73 -2.81 12.01 13.84
C LEU A 73 -3.01 10.52 13.56
N TYR A 74 -4.17 10.03 13.97
CA TYR A 74 -4.56 8.63 13.82
C TYR A 74 -5.69 8.43 12.79
N PRO A 75 -5.40 7.95 11.57
CA PRO A 75 -6.45 7.48 10.68
C PRO A 75 -7.01 6.13 11.15
N VAL A 76 -8.27 6.11 11.56
CA VAL A 76 -8.94 4.88 12.06
C VAL A 76 -9.01 3.74 11.07
N HIS A 77 -9.02 4.05 9.78
CA HIS A 77 -9.04 3.02 8.75
C HIS A 77 -7.75 2.18 8.71
N ASN A 78 -6.69 2.63 9.41
CA ASN A 78 -5.46 1.88 9.63
C ASN A 78 -5.50 1.09 10.95
N ALA A 79 -6.64 1.03 11.65
CA ALA A 79 -6.81 0.25 12.87
C ALA A 79 -7.13 -1.22 12.57
N VAL A 80 -6.67 -2.12 13.44
CA VAL A 80 -7.33 -3.43 13.59
C VAL A 80 -8.73 -3.20 14.15
N LYS A 81 -9.75 -3.82 13.55
CA LYS A 81 -11.18 -3.68 13.90
C LYS A 81 -11.66 -2.22 13.91
N PRO A 82 -11.58 -1.53 12.77
CA PRO A 82 -11.86 -0.08 12.69
C PRO A 82 -13.31 0.29 13.05
N TRP A 83 -14.26 -0.65 12.96
CA TRP A 83 -15.65 -0.42 13.36
C TRP A 83 -15.84 -0.16 14.86
N GLU A 84 -14.85 -0.48 15.70
CA GLU A 84 -14.89 -0.18 17.14
C GLU A 84 -14.75 1.32 17.41
N TYR A 85 -14.23 2.08 16.46
CA TYR A 85 -13.90 3.50 16.62
C TYR A 85 -14.91 4.45 15.95
N GLY A 86 -15.86 3.93 15.17
CA GLY A 86 -16.79 4.75 14.39
C GLY A 86 -16.19 5.29 13.08
N PRO A 87 -17.02 5.56 12.06
CA PRO A 87 -16.56 5.77 10.69
C PRO A 87 -15.76 7.05 10.47
N ASP A 88 -15.90 8.03 11.37
CA ASP A 88 -15.28 9.35 11.30
C ASP A 88 -14.38 9.61 12.52
N PHE A 89 -13.86 8.57 13.16
CA PHE A 89 -12.91 8.78 14.26
C PHE A 89 -11.52 9.06 13.68
N VAL A 90 -10.98 10.21 14.07
CA VAL A 90 -9.57 10.58 13.91
C VAL A 90 -9.32 11.42 15.14
N TYR A 91 -8.28 11.06 15.87
CA TYR A 91 -7.84 11.83 17.00
C TYR A 91 -6.36 12.14 16.82
N MET A 92 -5.92 13.20 17.49
CA MET A 92 -4.53 13.56 17.61
C MET A 92 -4.06 13.15 19.00
N ILE A 93 -2.99 12.35 19.11
CA ILE A 93 -2.26 12.14 20.36
C ILE A 93 -1.26 13.29 20.51
N THR A 94 -1.44 14.13 21.52
CA THR A 94 -0.47 15.20 21.82
C THR A 94 0.86 14.62 22.31
N PRO A 95 1.97 15.39 22.29
CA PRO A 95 3.22 14.98 22.91
C PRO A 95 3.08 14.55 24.39
N GLU A 96 2.07 15.07 25.08
CA GLU A 96 1.72 14.76 26.47
C GLU A 96 0.82 13.50 26.62
N GLY A 97 0.42 12.87 25.51
CA GLY A 97 -0.40 11.66 25.48
C GLY A 97 -1.90 11.88 25.55
N GLU A 98 -2.38 13.12 25.37
CA GLU A 98 -3.81 13.44 25.36
C GLU A 98 -4.43 13.13 24.00
N GLU A 99 -5.59 12.47 24.00
CA GLU A 99 -6.38 12.22 22.79
C GLU A 99 -7.29 13.42 22.47
N LEU A 100 -7.04 14.09 21.36
CA LEU A 100 -7.84 15.21 20.87
C LEU A 100 -8.70 14.75 19.69
N GLN A 101 -10.01 14.67 19.89
CA GLN A 101 -10.94 14.41 18.79
C GLN A 101 -10.98 15.60 17.84
N LEU A 102 -10.80 15.35 16.54
CA LEU A 102 -10.95 16.38 15.51
C LEU A 102 -12.45 16.56 15.23
N GLY A 103 -13.04 17.61 15.83
CA GLY A 103 -14.48 17.83 15.90
C GLY A 103 -15.18 18.31 14.62
N ASP A 104 -14.45 18.87 13.67
CA ASP A 104 -15.00 19.38 12.40
C ASP A 104 -14.24 18.77 11.21
N LYS A 105 -14.77 17.68 10.67
CA LYS A 105 -14.31 17.10 9.40
C LYS A 105 -15.37 17.38 8.36
N THR A 106 -15.00 18.04 7.28
CA THR A 106 -16.01 18.57 6.36
C THR A 106 -16.47 17.56 5.33
N VAL A 107 -15.65 16.60 4.89
CA VAL A 107 -16.08 15.57 3.93
C VAL A 107 -15.29 14.26 4.05
N SER A 108 -16.00 13.13 4.06
CA SER A 108 -15.44 11.79 3.83
C SER A 108 -16.00 11.21 2.51
N PRO A 109 -15.21 11.13 1.42
CA PRO A 109 -15.64 10.39 0.24
C PRO A 109 -15.66 8.86 0.51
N GLU A 110 -16.85 8.26 0.55
CA GLU A 110 -17.04 6.80 0.63
C GLU A 110 -16.75 6.09 -0.71
N LEU A 111 -15.54 6.28 -1.24
CA LEU A 111 -15.21 5.86 -2.60
C LEU A 111 -14.24 4.67 -2.67
N THR A 112 -13.77 4.11 -1.55
CA THR A 112 -12.85 2.95 -1.56
C THR A 112 -13.52 1.64 -1.99
N GLY A 113 -14.86 1.56 -1.85
CA GLY A 113 -15.64 0.42 -2.33
C GLY A 113 -15.43 0.15 -3.81
N ILE A 114 -15.39 1.20 -4.65
CA ILE A 114 -15.27 1.05 -6.11
C ILE A 114 -13.98 0.35 -6.53
N LEU A 115 -12.88 0.57 -5.79
CA LEU A 115 -11.60 -0.10 -6.04
C LEU A 115 -11.65 -1.57 -5.66
N SER A 116 -12.38 -1.90 -4.59
CA SER A 116 -12.59 -3.30 -4.19
C SER A 116 -13.51 -4.02 -5.17
N ASP A 117 -14.55 -3.34 -5.66
CA ASP A 117 -15.49 -3.89 -6.63
C ASP A 117 -14.82 -4.13 -8.00
N ALA A 118 -13.95 -3.23 -8.44
CA ALA A 118 -13.17 -3.39 -9.67
C ALA A 118 -12.23 -4.61 -9.63
N ALA A 119 -11.78 -4.99 -8.43
CA ALA A 119 -10.94 -6.16 -8.22
C ALA A 119 -11.74 -7.42 -7.84
N ALA A 120 -13.07 -7.34 -7.77
CA ALA A 120 -13.92 -8.44 -7.33
C ALA A 120 -14.06 -9.52 -8.41
N GLY A 121 -14.40 -10.74 -7.97
CA GLY A 121 -14.71 -11.88 -8.86
C GLY A 121 -13.56 -12.84 -9.12
N GLY A 122 -12.34 -12.49 -8.69
CA GLY A 122 -11.16 -13.36 -8.73
C GLY A 122 -10.87 -14.09 -7.41
N LYS A 123 -9.85 -14.95 -7.42
CA LYS A 123 -9.34 -15.60 -6.20
C LYS A 123 -8.58 -14.59 -5.36
N GLU A 124 -8.99 -14.44 -4.11
CA GLU A 124 -8.44 -13.43 -3.20
C GLU A 124 -7.85 -14.02 -1.91
N GLY A 125 -6.97 -13.25 -1.25
CA GLY A 125 -6.39 -13.61 0.04
C GLY A 125 -5.61 -12.48 0.70
N ILE A 126 -5.17 -12.71 1.94
CA ILE A 126 -4.31 -11.78 2.68
C ILE A 126 -2.92 -12.42 2.88
N ILE A 127 -1.86 -11.68 2.56
CA ILE A 127 -0.48 -12.02 2.96
C ILE A 127 -0.04 -11.02 4.01
N VAL A 128 0.19 -11.50 5.24
CA VAL A 128 0.54 -10.64 6.38
C VAL A 128 2.00 -10.89 6.76
N PRO A 129 2.89 -9.88 6.63
CA PRO A 129 4.24 -9.97 7.18
C PRO A 129 4.22 -10.21 8.69
N ARG A 130 5.15 -11.01 9.20
CA ARG A 130 5.27 -11.28 10.64
C ARG A 130 5.40 -9.97 11.43
N GLY A 131 6.19 -9.01 10.94
CA GLY A 131 6.38 -7.71 11.59
C GLY A 131 5.09 -6.94 11.86
N VAL A 132 4.07 -7.11 10.99
CA VAL A 132 2.76 -6.45 11.17
C VAL A 132 2.09 -6.85 12.49
N TYR A 133 2.34 -8.03 13.05
CA TYR A 133 1.76 -8.41 14.34
C TYR A 133 2.48 -7.76 15.54
N PHE A 134 3.73 -7.33 15.38
CA PHE A 134 4.64 -6.96 16.47
C PHE A 134 5.05 -5.48 16.39
N GLN A 135 4.06 -4.59 16.29
CA GLN A 135 4.29 -3.13 16.19
C GLN A 135 4.26 -2.40 17.54
N GLY A 136 3.90 -3.09 18.62
CA GLY A 136 3.88 -2.54 19.97
C GLY A 136 5.22 -2.65 20.68
N GLU A 137 5.34 -2.03 21.86
CA GLU A 137 6.56 -2.05 22.68
C GLU A 137 6.87 -3.43 23.28
N SER A 138 5.86 -4.30 23.36
CA SER A 138 6.02 -5.68 23.82
C SER A 138 6.36 -6.63 22.68
N HIS A 139 7.17 -7.65 22.95
CA HIS A 139 7.33 -8.85 22.10
C HIS A 139 6.05 -9.72 21.99
N THR A 140 4.90 -9.19 22.38
CA THR A 140 3.60 -9.81 22.26
C THR A 140 2.90 -9.26 21.02
N PRO A 141 2.26 -10.11 20.20
CA PRO A 141 1.51 -9.61 19.06
C PRO A 141 0.32 -8.77 19.54
N PHE A 142 0.08 -7.60 18.92
CA PHE A 142 -1.02 -6.73 19.33
C PHE A 142 -2.39 -7.20 18.81
N CYS A 143 -2.39 -8.07 17.80
CA CYS A 143 -3.59 -8.67 17.22
C CYS A 143 -3.36 -10.15 16.89
N THR A 144 -4.44 -10.89 16.76
CA THR A 144 -4.42 -12.28 16.27
C THR A 144 -4.64 -12.33 14.76
N PRO A 145 -4.29 -13.45 14.09
CA PRO A 145 -4.62 -13.65 12.68
C PRO A 145 -6.12 -13.48 12.39
N ARG A 146 -6.98 -13.95 13.30
CA ARG A 146 -8.44 -13.80 13.20
C ARG A 146 -8.88 -12.34 13.20
N ASP A 147 -8.25 -11.48 14.02
CA ASP A 147 -8.58 -10.05 14.05
C ASP A 147 -8.29 -9.38 12.71
N ILE A 148 -7.22 -9.80 12.03
CA ILE A 148 -6.87 -9.32 10.68
C ILE A 148 -7.88 -9.82 9.65
N GLU A 149 -8.24 -11.10 9.69
CA GLU A 149 -9.24 -11.67 8.78
C GLU A 149 -10.61 -10.99 8.92
N GLU A 150 -11.03 -10.71 10.16
CA GLU A 150 -12.24 -9.94 10.46
C GLU A 150 -12.12 -8.50 9.94
N THR A 151 -10.95 -7.86 10.11
CA THR A 151 -10.70 -6.47 9.68
C THR A 151 -10.85 -6.31 8.17
N PHE A 152 -10.22 -7.18 7.39
CA PHE A 152 -10.23 -7.08 5.92
C PHE A 152 -11.34 -7.90 5.26
N LYS A 153 -12.11 -8.67 6.05
CA LYS A 153 -13.16 -9.59 5.61
C LYS A 153 -12.66 -10.60 4.56
N LYS A 154 -11.41 -11.04 4.71
CA LYS A 154 -10.72 -11.97 3.81
C LYS A 154 -9.91 -12.97 4.62
N ARG A 155 -9.62 -14.13 4.05
CA ARG A 155 -8.80 -15.16 4.71
C ARG A 155 -7.30 -14.88 4.53
N ILE A 156 -6.50 -15.10 5.58
CA ILE A 156 -5.05 -15.16 5.46
C ILE A 156 -4.66 -16.45 4.72
N ILE A 157 -3.80 -16.29 3.71
CA ILE A 157 -3.30 -17.41 2.91
C ILE A 157 -1.85 -17.70 3.27
N THR A 158 -1.44 -18.97 3.15
CA THR A 158 -0.04 -19.33 3.37
C THR A 158 0.83 -18.91 2.19
N LYS A 159 2.14 -18.89 2.42
CA LYS A 159 3.14 -18.72 1.36
C LYS A 159 2.94 -19.75 0.24
N GLU A 160 2.79 -21.02 0.60
CA GLU A 160 2.65 -22.13 -0.34
C GLU A 160 1.38 -21.98 -1.16
N GLU A 161 0.26 -21.61 -0.51
CA GLU A 161 -0.99 -21.33 -1.21
C GLU A 161 -0.82 -20.23 -2.25
N PHE A 162 -0.14 -19.12 -1.93
CA PHE A 162 0.14 -18.04 -2.88
C PHE A 162 1.04 -18.49 -4.04
N LEU A 163 2.11 -19.22 -3.75
CA LEU A 163 3.06 -19.65 -4.78
C LEU A 163 2.43 -20.61 -5.78
N GLU A 164 1.57 -21.53 -5.31
CA GLU A 164 0.92 -22.55 -6.13
C GLU A 164 -0.39 -22.06 -6.78
N GLY A 165 -1.10 -21.12 -6.15
CA GLY A 165 -2.38 -20.61 -6.63
C GLY A 165 -2.28 -19.48 -7.64
N ASN A 166 -3.31 -19.29 -8.46
CA ASN A 166 -3.51 -18.07 -9.23
C ASN A 166 -4.45 -17.16 -8.42
N TYR A 167 -3.90 -16.10 -7.85
CA TYR A 167 -4.65 -15.08 -7.12
C TYR A 167 -4.71 -13.82 -7.99
N ASP A 168 -5.87 -13.19 -8.00
CA ASP A 168 -6.13 -11.97 -8.76
C ASP A 168 -6.04 -10.75 -7.83
N TYR A 169 -6.31 -10.93 -6.54
CA TYR A 169 -6.28 -9.86 -5.54
C TYR A 169 -5.64 -10.29 -4.23
N ILE A 170 -4.64 -9.55 -3.77
CA ILE A 170 -3.97 -9.76 -2.49
C ILE A 170 -4.07 -8.50 -1.64
N THR A 171 -4.67 -8.62 -0.46
CA THR A 171 -4.50 -7.61 0.59
C THR A 171 -3.14 -7.85 1.28
N ALA A 172 -2.33 -6.81 1.37
CA ALA A 172 -0.99 -6.85 1.94
C ALA A 172 -0.87 -5.78 3.04
N PRO A 173 -1.26 -6.11 4.29
CA PRO A 173 -1.09 -5.18 5.40
C PRO A 173 0.38 -4.82 5.60
N LYS A 174 0.66 -3.56 5.95
CA LYS A 174 2.01 -3.05 6.20
C LYS A 174 2.08 -2.25 7.51
N GLN A 175 3.30 -2.14 8.03
CA GLN A 175 3.64 -1.36 9.23
C GLN A 175 4.37 -0.06 8.89
N TYR A 176 4.98 0.05 7.72
CA TYR A 176 5.77 1.21 7.35
C TYR A 176 5.20 1.84 6.09
N PHE A 177 5.53 3.11 5.85
CA PHE A 177 5.25 3.78 4.58
C PHE A 177 5.76 3.00 3.36
N ASP A 178 6.85 2.25 3.50
CA ASP A 178 7.36 1.34 2.48
C ASP A 178 6.75 -0.07 2.61
N ALA A 179 5.84 -0.44 1.71
CA ALA A 179 5.20 -1.75 1.70
C ALA A 179 6.17 -2.92 1.38
N THR A 180 7.35 -2.61 0.84
CA THR A 180 8.36 -3.61 0.48
C THR A 180 9.32 -3.91 1.63
N ARG A 181 9.29 -3.10 2.69
CA ARG A 181 10.17 -3.25 3.84
C ARG A 181 9.76 -4.42 4.71
N LEU A 182 10.76 -5.12 5.23
CA LEU A 182 10.63 -6.14 6.27
C LEU A 182 11.52 -5.76 7.43
N ASP A 183 10.99 -5.86 8.65
CA ASP A 183 11.85 -5.89 9.83
C ASP A 183 12.78 -7.09 9.77
N SER A 184 13.98 -6.91 10.31
CA SER A 184 14.93 -8.01 10.41
C SER A 184 14.32 -9.14 11.23
N ASP A 185 14.38 -10.38 10.72
CA ASP A 185 13.91 -11.56 11.46
C ASP A 185 14.56 -11.68 12.85
N ILE A 186 15.73 -11.06 13.04
CA ILE A 186 16.53 -11.08 14.28
C ILE A 186 15.86 -10.28 15.40
N SER A 187 15.11 -9.23 15.08
CA SER A 187 14.43 -8.39 16.08
C SER A 187 13.01 -8.87 16.44
N LEU A 188 12.48 -9.82 15.68
CA LEU A 188 11.13 -10.36 15.90
C LEU A 188 11.17 -11.57 16.84
N PRO A 189 10.18 -11.73 17.73
CA PRO A 189 10.07 -12.92 18.57
C PRO A 189 10.05 -14.17 17.71
N GLN A 190 10.81 -15.20 18.10
CA GLN A 190 10.93 -16.46 17.38
C GLN A 190 9.85 -17.48 17.77
N ASP A 191 8.99 -17.13 18.74
CA ASP A 191 7.97 -18.03 19.25
C ASP A 191 6.99 -18.46 18.14
N ASP A 192 6.65 -19.76 18.15
CA ASP A 192 5.64 -20.31 17.26
C ASP A 192 4.26 -19.92 17.78
N ILE A 193 3.70 -18.86 17.18
CA ILE A 193 2.37 -18.35 17.50
C ILE A 193 1.42 -18.87 16.43
N ASN A 194 0.40 -19.62 16.85
CA ASN A 194 -0.55 -20.24 15.95
C ASN A 194 -1.15 -19.24 14.95
N GLY A 195 -0.98 -19.52 13.66
CA GLY A 195 -1.48 -18.70 12.55
C GLY A 195 -0.63 -17.47 12.20
N VAL A 196 0.42 -17.15 12.97
CA VAL A 196 1.41 -16.13 12.60
C VAL A 196 2.54 -16.82 11.82
N PRO A 197 2.95 -16.29 10.66
CA PRO A 197 4.00 -16.93 9.88
C PRO A 197 5.32 -17.01 10.67
N PRO A 198 6.04 -18.15 10.63
CA PRO A 198 7.26 -18.34 11.41
C PRO A 198 8.46 -17.52 10.91
N LYS A 199 8.39 -16.98 9.69
CA LYS A 199 9.40 -16.10 9.10
C LYS A 199 8.75 -14.83 8.59
N ASN A 200 9.47 -13.72 8.62
CA ASN A 200 8.98 -12.49 8.03
C ASN A 200 9.11 -12.54 6.51
N PHE A 201 8.00 -12.39 5.81
CA PHE A 201 7.96 -12.24 4.36
C PHE A 201 6.80 -11.32 3.98
N ASN A 202 6.95 -10.60 2.87
CA ASN A 202 5.87 -9.83 2.27
C ASN A 202 5.55 -10.36 0.88
N ILE A 203 4.44 -9.90 0.31
CA ILE A 203 4.01 -10.29 -1.03
C ILE A 203 5.11 -10.09 -2.08
N TYR A 204 5.88 -9.00 -2.01
CA TYR A 204 6.96 -8.69 -2.95
C TYR A 204 8.11 -9.70 -2.91
N SER A 205 8.49 -10.17 -1.72
CA SER A 205 9.47 -11.24 -1.59
C SER A 205 8.99 -12.56 -2.21
N LEU A 206 7.67 -12.83 -2.15
CA LEU A 206 7.06 -14.00 -2.76
C LEU A 206 6.93 -13.86 -4.29
N LEU A 207 6.69 -12.66 -4.80
CA LEU A 207 6.67 -12.40 -6.25
C LEU A 207 8.00 -12.79 -6.91
N LYS A 208 9.14 -12.53 -6.26
CA LYS A 208 10.47 -12.94 -6.77
C LYS A 208 10.61 -14.46 -6.92
N ILE A 209 9.90 -15.22 -6.09
CA ILE A 209 9.87 -16.69 -6.15
C ILE A 209 8.88 -17.16 -7.21
N LYS A 210 7.68 -16.57 -7.22
CA LYS A 210 6.58 -16.95 -8.13
C LYS A 210 6.90 -16.62 -9.58
N PHE A 211 7.54 -15.47 -9.83
CA PHE A 211 7.85 -14.93 -11.14
C PHE A 211 9.35 -14.70 -11.26
N PRO A 212 10.14 -15.76 -11.52
CA PRO A 212 11.59 -15.62 -11.61
C PRO A 212 11.99 -14.79 -12.84
N PRO A 213 13.02 -13.93 -12.72
CA PRO A 213 13.33 -12.89 -13.72
C PRO A 213 13.89 -13.44 -15.03
N ASP A 214 14.27 -14.72 -15.11
CA ASP A 214 14.68 -15.38 -16.35
C ASP A 214 13.49 -15.70 -17.26
N LYS A 215 12.26 -15.77 -16.71
CA LYS A 215 11.04 -16.16 -17.41
C LYS A 215 10.00 -15.05 -17.48
N TYR A 216 10.01 -14.16 -16.49
CA TYR A 216 9.00 -13.13 -16.35
C TYR A 216 9.62 -11.73 -16.31
N GLU A 217 8.84 -10.78 -16.80
CA GLU A 217 9.06 -9.36 -16.61
C GLU A 217 7.88 -8.83 -15.81
N LEU A 218 8.16 -8.14 -14.70
CA LEU A 218 7.13 -7.54 -13.88
C LEU A 218 6.97 -6.07 -14.28
N VAL A 219 5.72 -5.63 -14.36
CA VAL A 219 5.38 -4.21 -14.54
C VAL A 219 4.55 -3.81 -13.34
N PHE A 220 5.17 -3.08 -12.41
CA PHE A 220 4.48 -2.55 -11.24
C PHE A 220 3.85 -1.20 -11.57
N ILE A 221 2.53 -1.10 -11.41
CA ILE A 221 1.75 0.09 -11.69
C ILE A 221 1.18 0.59 -10.36
N ASN A 222 1.75 1.67 -9.84
CA ASN A 222 1.45 2.18 -8.52
C ASN A 222 0.42 3.31 -8.60
N THR A 223 -0.68 3.13 -7.89
CA THR A 223 -1.67 4.16 -7.59
C THR A 223 -1.77 4.34 -6.08
N GLY A 224 -2.41 5.40 -5.62
CA GLY A 224 -2.71 5.57 -4.20
C GLY A 224 -2.02 6.74 -3.55
N VAL A 225 -2.02 6.74 -2.22
CA VAL A 225 -1.77 7.91 -1.39
C VAL A 225 -0.84 7.58 -0.22
N VAL A 226 -0.19 8.56 0.40
CA VAL A 226 0.02 9.91 -0.14
C VAL A 226 1.27 9.88 -1.02
N GLU A 227 1.25 10.62 -2.14
CA GLU A 227 2.28 10.56 -3.19
C GLU A 227 3.71 10.62 -2.65
N GLY A 228 3.99 11.60 -1.79
CA GLY A 228 5.33 11.85 -1.23
C GLY A 228 5.71 10.99 -0.02
N ILE A 229 4.81 10.12 0.47
CA ILE A 229 5.03 9.27 1.63
C ILE A 229 4.92 7.80 1.17
N CYS A 230 3.76 7.16 1.36
CA CYS A 230 3.64 5.72 1.18
C CYS A 230 3.91 5.28 -0.25
N ARG A 231 3.40 6.05 -1.23
CA ARG A 231 3.61 5.73 -2.65
C ARG A 231 5.09 5.88 -3.03
N LEU A 232 5.71 7.01 -2.71
CA LEU A 232 7.13 7.26 -3.03
C LEU A 232 8.03 6.19 -2.38
N HIS A 233 7.86 5.96 -1.07
CA HIS A 233 8.67 4.99 -0.34
C HIS A 233 8.50 3.56 -0.87
N THR A 234 7.26 3.13 -1.11
CA THR A 234 6.99 1.82 -1.73
C THR A 234 7.60 1.71 -3.14
N SER A 235 7.51 2.77 -3.95
CA SER A 235 8.10 2.77 -5.30
C SER A 235 9.63 2.66 -5.27
N ILE A 236 10.28 3.37 -4.36
CA ILE A 236 11.74 3.26 -4.14
C ILE A 236 12.11 1.83 -3.71
N GLY A 237 11.37 1.27 -2.75
CA GLY A 237 11.57 -0.10 -2.28
C GLY A 237 11.40 -1.14 -3.40
N LEU A 238 10.38 -0.97 -4.25
CA LEU A 238 10.19 -1.80 -5.45
C LEU A 238 11.41 -1.71 -6.38
N ARG A 239 11.94 -0.51 -6.64
CA ARG A 239 13.12 -0.33 -7.50
C ARG A 239 14.36 -1.01 -6.91
N GLN A 240 14.51 -1.00 -5.59
CA GLN A 240 15.59 -1.73 -4.92
C GLN A 240 15.42 -3.26 -5.03
N MET A 241 14.19 -3.77 -4.86
CA MET A 241 13.91 -5.20 -4.92
C MET A 241 13.91 -5.78 -6.34
N PHE A 242 13.50 -4.97 -7.32
CA PHE A 242 13.28 -5.30 -8.72
C PHE A 242 14.01 -4.32 -9.65
N PRO A 243 15.35 -4.31 -9.64
CA PRO A 243 16.14 -3.25 -10.29
C PRO A 243 16.00 -3.21 -11.82
N PHE A 244 15.53 -4.30 -12.46
CA PHE A 244 15.41 -4.42 -13.91
C PHE A 244 13.97 -4.48 -14.42
N ASP A 245 12.99 -4.49 -13.52
CA ASP A 245 11.58 -4.49 -13.88
C ASP A 245 11.07 -3.05 -14.05
N ARG A 246 9.91 -2.89 -14.70
CA ARG A 246 9.29 -1.58 -14.89
C ARG A 246 8.47 -1.21 -13.67
N ILE A 247 8.55 0.06 -13.29
CA ILE A 247 7.81 0.63 -12.16
C ILE A 247 7.25 1.96 -12.63
N ILE A 248 5.93 2.08 -12.62
CA ILE A 248 5.17 3.20 -13.16
C ILE A 248 4.33 3.77 -12.03
N ASN A 249 4.45 5.06 -11.77
CA ASN A 249 3.57 5.80 -10.87
C ASN A 249 2.53 6.55 -11.69
N ILE A 250 1.26 6.31 -11.40
CA ILE A 250 0.14 6.97 -12.09
C ILE A 250 -0.12 8.33 -11.44
N SER A 251 0.16 9.40 -12.18
CA SER A 251 0.24 10.78 -11.69
C SER A 251 -1.12 11.44 -11.40
N ASP A 252 -2.18 10.93 -12.01
CA ASP A 252 -3.58 11.33 -11.90
C ASP A 252 -4.44 10.32 -11.11
N ALA A 253 -3.84 9.25 -10.58
CA ALA A 253 -4.45 8.30 -9.64
C ALA A 253 -3.74 8.33 -8.28
N THR A 254 -3.54 9.55 -7.75
CA THR A 254 -2.84 9.81 -6.48
C THR A 254 -3.22 11.17 -5.93
N THR A 255 -2.92 11.40 -4.64
CA THR A 255 -3.04 12.69 -3.98
C THR A 255 -1.68 13.09 -3.41
N PRO A 256 -1.16 14.30 -3.72
CA PRO A 256 0.07 14.82 -3.13
C PRO A 256 -0.16 15.43 -1.74
N LEU A 257 0.88 15.38 -0.91
CA LEU A 257 0.93 16.12 0.35
C LEU A 257 1.68 17.43 0.14
N TYR A 258 1.06 18.55 0.49
CA TYR A 258 1.67 19.88 0.39
C TYR A 258 1.19 20.76 1.55
N GLY A 259 1.89 21.86 1.80
CA GLY A 259 1.65 22.80 2.89
C GLY A 259 2.94 23.47 3.33
N ILE A 260 2.83 24.65 3.94
CA ILE A 260 3.99 25.46 4.40
C ILE A 260 4.91 24.66 5.32
N GLY A 261 4.34 23.83 6.21
CA GLY A 261 5.12 22.97 7.13
C GLY A 261 5.89 21.83 6.45
N LEU A 262 5.57 21.51 5.19
CA LEU A 262 6.20 20.46 4.41
C LEU A 262 7.18 20.99 3.35
N GLY A 263 7.28 22.32 3.22
CA GLY A 263 8.16 22.96 2.24
C GLY A 263 7.62 22.96 0.80
N TYR A 264 6.34 22.63 0.60
CA TYR A 264 5.66 22.70 -0.70
C TYR A 264 4.44 23.60 -0.60
N GLU A 265 4.41 24.70 -1.33
CA GLU A 265 3.27 25.64 -1.32
C GLU A 265 2.10 25.12 -2.14
N THR A 266 2.34 24.24 -3.12
CA THR A 266 1.31 23.71 -4.02
C THR A 266 1.44 22.20 -4.23
N ALA A 267 0.32 21.58 -4.62
CA ALA A 267 0.27 20.18 -5.06
C ALA A 267 1.29 19.88 -6.18
N ASP A 268 1.42 20.80 -7.15
CA ASP A 268 2.33 20.62 -8.28
C ASP A 268 3.80 20.65 -7.87
N GLN A 269 4.18 21.49 -6.90
CA GLN A 269 5.55 21.50 -6.37
C GLN A 269 5.90 20.16 -5.71
N SER A 270 4.99 19.62 -4.90
CA SER A 270 5.16 18.31 -4.25
C SER A 270 5.28 17.18 -5.29
N ARG A 271 4.37 17.16 -6.28
CA ARG A 271 4.40 16.18 -7.38
C ARG A 271 5.68 16.25 -8.20
N GLN A 272 6.15 17.46 -8.55
CA GLN A 272 7.41 17.64 -9.29
C GLN A 272 8.62 17.14 -8.50
N ALA A 273 8.65 17.35 -7.19
CA ALA A 273 9.71 16.85 -6.33
C ALA A 273 9.71 15.31 -6.29
N SER A 274 8.55 14.67 -6.06
CA SER A 274 8.39 13.22 -6.09
C SER A 274 8.75 12.61 -7.44
N ALA A 275 8.27 13.20 -8.54
CA ALA A 275 8.56 12.75 -9.90
C ALA A 275 10.06 12.82 -10.22
N ARG A 276 10.74 13.90 -9.79
CA ARG A 276 12.20 14.04 -9.98
C ARG A 276 12.98 12.94 -9.28
N VAL A 277 12.70 12.71 -7.99
CA VAL A 277 13.36 11.65 -7.20
C VAL A 277 13.16 10.28 -7.87
N CYS A 278 11.93 9.98 -8.27
CA CYS A 278 11.61 8.73 -8.95
C CYS A 278 12.33 8.57 -10.29
N LYS A 279 12.34 9.61 -11.13
CA LYS A 279 13.01 9.59 -12.43
C LYS A 279 14.51 9.33 -12.28
N ASP A 280 15.16 9.94 -11.29
CA ASP A 280 16.59 9.77 -11.02
C ASP A 280 16.97 8.31 -10.68
N ILE A 281 16.00 7.51 -10.22
CA ILE A 281 16.17 6.07 -9.94
C ILE A 281 15.43 5.16 -10.93
N GLY A 282 15.00 5.69 -12.07
CA GLY A 282 14.37 4.91 -13.14
C GLY A 282 12.94 4.45 -12.86
N ILE A 283 12.18 5.19 -12.05
CA ILE A 283 10.74 4.99 -11.88
C ILE A 283 10.01 5.96 -12.81
N GLU A 284 9.07 5.44 -13.58
CA GLU A 284 8.31 6.17 -14.60
C GLU A 284 7.13 6.90 -13.95
N TYR A 285 6.73 8.03 -14.54
CA TYR A 285 5.51 8.76 -14.18
C TYR A 285 4.67 8.88 -15.45
N MET A 286 3.43 8.44 -15.39
CA MET A 286 2.48 8.46 -16.50
C MET A 286 1.11 8.93 -16.02
N THR A 287 0.27 9.45 -16.91
CA THR A 287 -1.16 9.51 -16.66
C THR A 287 -1.80 8.13 -16.85
N THR A 288 -3.03 7.94 -16.37
CA THR A 288 -3.80 6.71 -16.65
C THR A 288 -3.91 6.47 -18.15
N ASP A 289 -4.26 7.51 -18.92
CA ASP A 289 -4.37 7.46 -20.38
C ASP A 289 -3.08 7.01 -21.09
N GLU A 290 -1.93 7.54 -20.66
CA GLU A 290 -0.62 7.17 -21.22
C GLU A 290 -0.31 5.70 -20.94
N CYS A 291 -0.55 5.26 -19.71
CA CYS A 291 -0.31 3.89 -19.28
C CYS A 291 -1.21 2.89 -20.03
N LEU A 292 -2.50 3.20 -20.18
CA LEU A 292 -3.46 2.33 -20.87
C LEU A 292 -3.15 2.17 -22.36
N LYS A 293 -2.68 3.23 -23.03
CA LYS A 293 -2.26 3.16 -24.44
C LYS A 293 -1.07 2.21 -24.66
N GLU A 294 -0.22 1.99 -23.66
CA GLU A 294 0.86 1.01 -23.75
C GLU A 294 0.37 -0.44 -23.60
N PHE A 295 -0.87 -0.65 -23.14
CA PHE A 295 -1.44 -1.98 -22.94
C PHE A 295 -2.27 -2.48 -24.13
N GLU A 296 -2.55 -1.61 -25.11
CA GLU A 296 -3.21 -1.91 -26.38
C GLU A 296 -2.23 -2.46 -27.43
#